data_AF-A0A535UWS1-F1
#
_entry.id   AF-A0A535UWS1-F1
#
_cell.length_a   1.000
_cell.length_b   1.000
_cell.length_c   1.000
_cell.angle_alpha   90.00
_cell.angle_beta   90.00
_cell.angle_gamma   90.00
#
_symmetry.space_group_name_H-M   'P 1'
#
loop_
_entity.id
_entity.type
_entity.pdbx_description
1 polymer ?
#
loop_
_entity_poly.entity_id
_entity_poly.type
_entity_poly.pdbx_seq_one_letter_code
_entity_poly.pdbx_strand_id
1 'polypeptide(L)' 'MPDDTGLLGRILLVVGGLIALAGLLLVAGRRLPLGRLPGDLSGSRGGVSFYIPLGTSLVLSLVLTVVLNLLLRR' A
#
# COMPACT_ATOMS: atom_id res chain seq x y z
N MET A 1 24.02 25.71 8.18
CA MET A 1 22.57 25.84 8.38
C MET A 1 22.09 24.43 8.62
N PRO A 2 21.50 24.12 9.78
CA PRO A 2 21.17 22.75 10.14
C PRO A 2 20.23 22.12 9.11
N ASP A 3 20.39 20.83 8.92
CA ASP A 3 19.90 19.97 7.83
C ASP A 3 18.39 19.63 7.95
N ASP A 4 17.61 20.63 8.38
CA ASP A 4 16.17 20.56 8.71
C ASP A 4 15.32 20.10 7.51
N THR A 5 15.78 20.43 6.30
CA THR A 5 15.13 20.07 5.02
C THR A 5 15.15 18.58 4.77
N GLY A 6 16.16 17.85 5.27
CA GLY A 6 16.25 16.40 5.14
C GLY A 6 15.16 15.67 5.93
N LEU A 7 14.90 16.11 7.17
CA LEU A 7 13.81 15.58 7.99
C LEU A 7 12.45 15.90 7.36
N LEU A 8 12.26 17.15 6.93
CA LEU A 8 11.02 17.60 6.29
C LEU A 8 10.73 16.80 5.01
N GLY A 9 11.73 16.57 4.17
CA GLY A 9 11.60 15.76 2.95
C GLY A 9 11.21 14.31 3.22
N ARG A 10 11.77 13.69 4.26
CA ARG A 10 11.41 12.32 4.67
C ARG A 10 9.97 12.22 5.16
N ILE A 11 9.52 13.20 5.96
CA ILE A 11 8.14 13.26 6.44
C ILE A 11 7.17 13.39 5.26
N LEU A 12 7.47 14.26 4.29
CA LEU A 12 6.65 14.45 3.10
C LEU A 12 6.52 13.17 2.27
N LEU A 13 7.60 12.41 2.09
CA LEU A 13 7.58 11.14 1.37
C LEU A 13 6.70 10.08 2.07
N VAL A 14 6.80 9.96 3.39
CA VAL A 14 5.99 9.00 4.15
C VAL A 14 4.52 9.37 4.11
N VAL A 15 4.18 10.64 4.38
CA VAL A 15 2.80 11.12 4.39
C VAL A 15 2.17 11.02 2.99
N GLY A 16 2.89 11.41 1.94
CA GLY A 16 2.43 11.27 0.56
C GLY A 16 2.18 9.80 0.17
N GLY A 17 3.07 8.90 0.58
CA GLY A 17 2.90 7.45 0.36
C GLY A 17 1.66 6.89 1.06
N LEU A 18 1.40 7.29 2.31
CA LEU A 18 0.20 6.88 3.05
C LEU A 18 -1.09 7.40 2.42
N ILE A 19 -1.11 8.66 1.96
CA ILE A 19 -2.27 9.25 1.27
C ILE A 19 -2.53 8.53 -0.06
N ALA A 20 -1.48 8.25 -0.84
CA ALA A 20 -1.60 7.52 -2.10
C ALA A 20 -2.15 6.10 -1.88
N LEU A 21 -1.68 5.41 -0.83
CA LEU A 21 -2.17 4.10 -0.42
C LEU A 21 -3.67 4.13 -0.05
N ALA A 22 -4.07 5.10 0.77
CA ALA A 22 -5.47 5.28 1.17
C ALA A 22 -6.38 5.59 -0.05
N GLY A 23 -5.91 6.44 -0.97
CA GLY A 23 -6.59 6.74 -2.22
C GLY A 23 -6.76 5.49 -3.10
N LEU A 24 -5.72 4.67 -3.22
CA LEU A 24 -5.76 3.42 -3.98
C LEU A 24 -6.79 2.45 -3.40
N LEU A 25 -6.82 2.29 -2.07
CA LEU A 25 -7.80 1.45 -1.37
C LEU A 25 -9.24 1.95 -1.58
N LEU A 26 -9.47 3.27 -1.56
CA LEU A 26 -10.79 3.85 -1.80
C LEU A 26 -11.27 3.65 -3.26
N VAL A 27 -10.38 3.87 -4.24
CA VAL A 27 -10.71 3.68 -5.66
C VAL A 27 -10.98 2.21 -5.96
N ALA A 28 -10.15 1.32 -5.44
CA ALA A 28 -10.30 -0.11 -5.67
C ALA A 28 -11.50 -0.70 -4.91
N GLY A 29 -11.82 -0.17 -3.72
CA GLY A 29 -13.03 -0.51 -2.97
C GLY A 29 -14.33 -0.09 -3.67
N ARG A 30 -14.33 1.03 -4.41
CA ARG A 30 -15.53 1.53 -5.14
C ARG A 30 -15.81 0.84 -6.46
N ARG A 31 -14.81 0.22 -7.11
CA ARG A 31 -14.98 -0.39 -8.45
C ARG A 31 -15.37 -1.85 -8.44
N LEU A 32 -15.48 -2.48 -7.27
CA LEU A 32 -15.94 -3.85 -7.19
C LEU A 32 -17.24 -3.98 -6.44
N PRO A 33 -18.17 -4.81 -6.96
CA PRO A 33 -19.48 -4.97 -6.35
C PRO A 33 -19.46 -5.52 -4.92
N LEU A 34 -18.30 -5.85 -4.32
CA LEU A 34 -18.07 -6.16 -2.89
C LEU A 34 -16.56 -6.20 -2.50
N GLY A 35 -15.71 -5.26 -2.98
CA GLY A 35 -14.38 -5.03 -2.38
C GLY A 35 -13.23 -6.02 -2.67
N ARG A 36 -12.89 -6.29 -3.94
CA ARG A 36 -11.66 -7.04 -4.29
C ARG A 36 -10.75 -6.12 -5.08
N LEU A 37 -9.49 -5.88 -4.72
CA LEU A 37 -8.65 -5.02 -5.57
C LEU A 37 -8.37 -5.73 -6.90
N PRO A 38 -8.25 -5.03 -8.05
CA PRO A 38 -7.76 -5.63 -9.28
C PRO A 38 -6.32 -6.14 -9.03
N GLY A 39 -6.13 -7.46 -9.11
CA GLY A 39 -4.92 -8.16 -8.68
C GLY A 39 -5.16 -9.15 -7.53
N ASP A 40 -6.23 -8.98 -6.75
CA ASP A 40 -6.63 -9.95 -5.74
C ASP A 40 -7.38 -11.12 -6.40
N LEU A 41 -6.69 -12.27 -6.50
CA LEU A 41 -7.30 -13.48 -7.05
C LEU A 41 -8.31 -14.02 -6.06
N SER A 42 -9.57 -14.06 -6.47
CA SER A 42 -10.63 -14.58 -5.61
C SER A 42 -11.53 -15.54 -6.38
N GLY A 43 -11.41 -16.81 -6.05
CA GLY A 43 -12.15 -17.91 -6.66
C GLY A 43 -13.08 -18.53 -5.64
N SER A 44 -14.35 -18.72 -6.00
CA SER A 44 -15.27 -19.57 -5.25
C SER A 44 -15.56 -20.81 -6.06
N ARG A 45 -15.36 -21.99 -5.48
CA ARG A 45 -15.67 -23.27 -6.11
C ARG A 45 -16.37 -24.16 -5.09
N GLY A 46 -17.63 -24.51 -5.36
CA GLY A 46 -18.40 -25.47 -4.56
C GLY A 46 -18.53 -25.12 -3.06
N GLY A 47 -18.83 -23.87 -2.71
CA GLY A 47 -19.01 -23.42 -1.32
C GLY A 47 -17.73 -22.99 -0.60
N VAL A 48 -16.55 -23.22 -1.18
CA VAL A 48 -15.27 -22.74 -0.65
C VAL A 48 -14.86 -21.46 -1.38
N SER A 49 -14.58 -20.39 -0.62
CA SER A 49 -14.11 -19.11 -1.15
C SER A 49 -12.64 -18.91 -0.80
N PHE A 50 -11.78 -18.82 -1.82
CA PHE A 50 -10.36 -18.46 -1.68
C PHE A 50 -10.16 -17.01 -2.12
N TYR A 51 -9.45 -16.23 -1.31
CA TYR A 51 -9.04 -14.85 -1.60
C TYR A 51 -7.53 -14.72 -1.40
N ILE A 52 -6.83 -14.28 -2.44
CA ILE A 52 -5.38 -14.11 -2.47
C ILE A 52 -5.10 -12.62 -2.71
N PRO A 53 -4.76 -11.85 -1.65
CA PRO A 53 -4.56 -10.42 -1.74
C PRO A 53 -3.19 -10.04 -2.34
N LEU A 54 -2.95 -10.38 -3.61
CA LEU A 54 -1.65 -10.13 -4.26
C LEU A 54 -1.39 -8.64 -4.48
N GLY A 55 -2.41 -7.87 -4.85
CA GLY A 55 -2.27 -6.43 -5.04
C GLY A 55 -1.93 -5.73 -3.71
N THR A 56 -2.64 -6.10 -2.65
CA THR A 56 -2.45 -5.51 -1.33
C THR A 56 -1.09 -5.86 -0.72
N SER A 57 -0.66 -7.12 -0.84
CA SER A 57 0.63 -7.58 -0.30
C SER A 57 1.83 -6.96 -1.04
N LEU A 58 1.72 -6.75 -2.37
CA LEU A 58 2.76 -6.09 -3.15
C LEU A 58 2.95 -4.62 -2.73
N VAL A 59 1.84 -3.89 -2.60
CA VAL A 59 1.88 -2.48 -2.18
C VAL A 59 2.40 -2.35 -0.75
N LEU A 60 1.92 -3.20 0.16
CA LEU A 60 2.41 -3.24 1.53
C LEU A 60 3.92 -3.52 1.60
N SER A 61 4.40 -4.49 0.80
CA SER A 61 5.82 -4.82 0.70
C SER A 61 6.64 -3.63 0.21
N LEU A 62 6.20 -2.94 -0.86
CA LEU A 62 6.91 -1.80 -1.41
C LEU A 62 7.00 -0.64 -0.41
N VAL A 63 5.90 -0.32 0.26
CA VAL A 63 5.86 0.72 1.31
C VAL A 63 6.80 0.34 2.46
N LEU A 64 6.73 -0.91 2.94
CA LEU A 64 7.56 -1.38 4.03
C LEU A 64 9.05 -1.37 3.65
N THR A 65 9.40 -1.75 2.42
CA THR A 65 10.78 -1.67 1.91
C THR A 65 11.28 -0.25 1.87
N VAL A 66 10.49 0.71 1.38
CA VAL A 66 10.87 2.14 1.35
C VAL A 66 11.06 2.68 2.76
N VAL A 67 10.13 2.39 3.68
CA VAL A 67 10.20 2.83 5.08
C VAL A 67 11.40 2.23 5.80
N LEU A 68 11.59 0.91 5.72
CA LEU A 68 12.74 0.23 6.34
C LEU A 68 14.06 0.72 5.76
N ASN A 69 14.15 0.89 4.44
CA ASN A 69 15.36 1.43 3.82
C ASN A 69 15.64 2.85 4.32
N LEU A 70 14.62 3.70 4.47
CA LEU A 70 14.81 5.06 4.96
C LEU A 70 15.16 5.14 6.46
N LEU A 71 14.70 4.18 7.28
CA LEU A 71 14.94 4.13 8.72
C LEU A 71 16.25 3.42 9.10
N LEU A 72 16.54 2.29 8.45
CA LEU A 72 17.70 1.45 8.74
C LEU A 72 18.95 1.92 8.00
N ARG A 73 18.80 2.55 6.83
CA ARG A 73 19.91 3.08 6.05
C ARG A 73 20.15 4.55 6.42
N ARG A 74 20.53 4.76 7.69
CA ARG A 74 21.16 6.00 8.15
C ARG A 74 22.57 6.11 7.59
#